data_AF-A0A1S3GW21-F1
#
_entry.id   AF-A0A1S3GW21-F1
#
_cell.length_a   1.000
_cell.length_b   1.000
_cell.length_c   1.000
_cell.angle_alpha   90.00
_cell.angle_beta   90.00
_cell.angle_gamma   90.00
#
_symmetry.space_group_name_H-M   'P 1'
#
loop_
_entity.id
_entity.type
_entity.pdbx_description
1 polymer ?
#
loop_
_entity_poly.entity_id
_entity_poly.type
_entity_poly.pdbx_seq_one_letter_code
_entity_poly.pdbx_strand_id
1 'polypeptide(L)'
;ELQSYRAGSPGEVSVEMDAAPGLDLTGILNDMRAQFEAAAEQNRKDAEAWYLEKSGELRKEISSNTEQLQSSKSEISDLRRELQNLEIELQSQLAMKKSLEESLAETQGDYCGQLSQVQQLAGDLEEQLQQVRADAERQSAEHQRLLNVKARLEMEIETYRRLLEGEAEGAEFDESLLVLSNKSQAGSIDSSKDPHKTRKIKTIVQEVVNGEVVSSQIQETEEQI
;
A
#
# COMPACT_ATOMS: atom_id res chain seq x y z
N GLU A 1 -154.39 28.23 40.80
CA GLU A 1 -154.13 28.58 39.40
C GLU A 1 -153.91 30.09 39.24
N LEU A 2 -153.20 30.46 38.16
CA LEU A 2 -153.12 31.77 37.50
C LEU A 2 -152.10 32.85 37.99
N GLN A 3 -150.96 32.83 37.28
CA GLN A 3 -150.39 33.92 36.47
C GLN A 3 -150.01 35.28 37.09
N SER A 4 -148.70 35.43 37.31
CA SER A 4 -147.78 36.45 36.77
C SER A 4 -148.22 37.92 36.67
N TYR A 5 -147.41 38.83 37.22
CA TYR A 5 -146.81 39.97 36.47
C TYR A 5 -145.51 40.49 37.11
N ARG A 6 -144.43 40.37 36.33
CA ARG A 6 -143.21 41.19 36.16
C ARG A 6 -142.99 42.43 37.04
N ALA A 7 -141.81 42.51 37.69
CA ALA A 7 -140.72 43.47 37.41
C ALA A 7 -139.54 43.32 38.39
N GLY A 8 -138.29 43.32 37.89
CA GLY A 8 -137.06 43.49 38.70
C GLY A 8 -135.83 42.73 38.17
N SER A 9 -135.01 43.40 37.35
CA SER A 9 -133.56 43.13 37.23
C SER A 9 -132.88 43.84 38.42
N PRO A 10 -131.73 43.41 39.01
CA PRO A 10 -130.55 42.87 38.31
C PRO A 10 -129.81 41.73 39.01
N GLY A 11 -128.97 41.04 38.24
CA GLY A 11 -128.09 39.98 38.71
C GLY A 11 -127.14 39.59 37.60
N GLU A 12 -126.36 40.56 37.13
CA GLU A 12 -125.21 40.33 36.26
C GLU A 12 -124.16 39.59 37.08
N VAL A 13 -124.13 38.27 36.94
CA VAL A 13 -123.09 37.42 37.52
C VAL A 13 -121.99 37.30 36.46
N SER A 14 -120.99 38.18 36.55
CA SER A 14 -119.73 38.00 35.84
C SER A 14 -118.98 36.84 36.48
N VAL A 15 -118.85 35.74 35.76
CA VAL A 15 -117.96 34.62 36.11
C VAL A 15 -116.68 34.84 35.32
N GLU A 16 -115.72 35.54 35.92
CA GLU A 16 -114.34 35.55 35.44
C GLU A 16 -113.73 34.18 35.74
N MET A 17 -113.73 33.33 34.71
CA MET A 17 -112.93 32.12 34.68
C MET A 17 -111.47 32.54 34.49
N ASP A 18 -110.67 32.44 35.55
CA ASP A 18 -109.22 32.63 35.49
C ASP A 18 -108.62 31.50 34.63
N ALA A 19 -108.58 31.73 33.32
CA ALA A 19 -107.86 30.88 32.39
C ALA A 19 -106.37 31.08 32.67
N ALA A 20 -105.70 30.04 33.17
CA ALA A 20 -104.25 30.02 33.28
C ALA A 20 -103.63 30.59 31.98
N PRO A 21 -102.69 31.55 32.07
CA PRO A 21 -102.22 32.30 30.91
C PRO A 21 -101.79 31.32 29.82
N GLY A 22 -102.36 31.50 28.61
CA GLY A 22 -102.11 30.61 27.49
C GLY A 22 -100.61 30.47 27.25
N LEU A 23 -100.11 29.24 27.12
CA LEU A 23 -98.71 29.00 26.82
C LEU A 23 -98.33 29.79 25.56
N ASP A 24 -97.35 30.69 25.68
CA ASP A 24 -96.82 31.44 24.56
C ASP A 24 -95.97 30.52 23.67
N LEU A 25 -96.64 29.83 22.75
CA LEU A 25 -96.00 28.98 21.75
C LEU A 25 -94.98 29.76 20.90
N THR A 26 -95.19 31.06 20.70
CA THR A 26 -94.31 31.91 19.89
C THR A 26 -92.97 32.12 20.60
N GLY A 27 -93.01 32.37 21.92
CA GLY A 27 -91.82 32.43 22.77
C GLY A 27 -91.05 31.10 22.76
N ILE A 28 -91.73 29.97 22.96
CA ILE A 28 -91.11 28.64 22.94
C ILE A 28 -90.48 28.31 21.58
N LEU A 29 -91.12 28.68 20.46
CA LEU A 29 -90.56 28.47 19.12
C LEU A 29 -89.31 29.33 18.88
N ASN A 30 -89.32 30.58 19.36
CA ASN A 30 -88.15 31.47 19.27
C ASN A 30 -87.00 30.97 20.16
N ASP A 31 -87.28 30.47 21.34
CA ASP A 31 -86.28 29.85 22.22
C ASP A 31 -85.69 28.58 21.60
N MET A 32 -86.53 27.70 21.02
CA MET A 32 -86.03 26.56 20.26
C MET A 32 -85.13 26.99 19.10
N ARG A 33 -85.54 28.02 18.35
CA ARG A 33 -84.74 28.57 17.24
C ARG A 33 -83.40 29.11 17.74
N ALA A 34 -83.39 29.87 18.82
CA ALA A 34 -82.17 30.41 19.42
C ALA A 34 -81.22 29.28 19.89
N GLN A 35 -81.77 28.20 20.46
CA GLN A 35 -80.97 27.03 20.84
C GLN A 35 -80.37 26.32 19.63
N PHE A 36 -81.13 26.14 18.54
CA PHE A 36 -80.61 25.55 17.31
C PHE A 36 -79.56 26.43 16.64
N GLU A 37 -79.78 27.75 16.62
CA GLU A 37 -78.84 28.71 16.04
C GLU A 37 -77.54 28.77 16.85
N ALA A 38 -77.63 28.75 18.19
CA ALA A 38 -76.47 28.62 19.07
C ALA A 38 -75.73 27.28 18.87
N ALA A 39 -76.45 26.16 18.75
CA ALA A 39 -75.86 24.85 18.50
C ALA A 39 -75.20 24.76 17.11
N ALA A 40 -75.81 25.34 16.08
CA ALA A 40 -75.24 25.40 14.74
C ALA A 40 -73.98 26.28 14.69
N GLU A 41 -74.02 27.43 15.36
CA GLU A 41 -72.87 28.33 15.47
C GLU A 41 -71.72 27.71 16.28
N GLN A 42 -72.03 26.97 17.36
CA GLN A 42 -71.04 26.23 18.11
C GLN A 42 -70.41 25.11 17.26
N ASN A 43 -71.23 24.32 16.56
CA ASN A 43 -70.75 23.28 15.65
C ASN A 43 -69.84 23.85 14.55
N ARG A 44 -70.22 25.00 13.97
CA ARG A 44 -69.40 25.70 12.97
C ARG A 44 -68.03 26.08 13.53
N LYS A 45 -67.98 26.68 14.72
CA LYS A 45 -66.72 27.04 15.39
C LYS A 45 -65.87 25.82 15.72
N ASP A 46 -66.48 24.74 16.21
CA ASP A 46 -65.77 23.50 16.55
C ASP A 46 -65.20 22.82 15.29
N ALA A 47 -65.96 22.82 14.18
CA ALA A 47 -65.48 22.32 12.89
C ALA A 47 -64.34 23.16 12.31
N GLU A 48 -64.43 24.50 12.41
CA GLU A 48 -63.36 25.41 12.00
C GLU A 48 -62.10 25.20 12.85
N ALA A 49 -62.24 25.09 14.17
CA ALA A 49 -61.13 24.84 15.10
C ALA A 49 -60.47 23.49 14.80
N TRP A 50 -61.26 22.43 14.61
CA TRP A 50 -60.77 21.10 14.25
C TRP A 50 -60.03 21.09 12.90
N TYR A 51 -60.56 21.80 11.90
CA TYR A 51 -59.89 21.93 10.60
C TYR A 51 -58.58 22.71 10.69
N LEU A 52 -58.55 23.82 11.46
CA LEU A 52 -57.34 24.60 11.71
C LEU A 52 -56.27 23.79 12.42
N GLU A 53 -56.66 23.00 13.43
CA GLU A 53 -55.75 22.10 14.14
C GLU A 53 -55.17 21.04 13.20
N LYS A 54 -56.03 20.30 12.48
CA LYS A 54 -55.57 19.24 11.56
C LYS A 54 -54.74 19.76 10.40
N SER A 55 -55.12 20.90 9.81
CA SER A 55 -54.34 21.53 8.74
C SER A 55 -53.02 22.12 9.25
N GLY A 56 -52.99 22.60 10.50
CA GLY A 56 -51.77 23.05 11.18
C GLY A 56 -50.79 21.91 11.44
N GLU A 57 -51.28 20.77 11.95
CA GLU A 57 -50.49 19.55 12.12
C GLU A 57 -49.90 19.07 10.80
N LEU A 58 -50.73 18.93 9.76
CA LEU A 58 -50.28 18.50 8.44
C LEU A 58 -49.23 19.44 7.85
N ARG A 59 -49.39 20.77 7.99
CA ARG A 59 -48.39 21.74 7.52
C ARG A 59 -47.07 21.60 8.26
N LYS A 60 -47.09 21.36 9.58
CA LYS A 60 -45.87 21.11 10.37
C LYS A 60 -45.17 19.84 9.90
N GLU A 61 -45.92 18.77 9.67
CA GLU A 61 -45.38 17.51 9.18
C GLU A 61 -44.77 17.66 7.77
N ILE A 62 -45.46 18.36 6.87
CA ILE A 62 -44.94 18.67 5.52
C ILE A 62 -43.65 19.51 5.62
N SER A 63 -43.59 20.52 6.50
CA SER A 63 -42.38 21.33 6.71
C SER A 63 -41.23 20.45 7.20
N SER A 64 -41.46 19.64 8.24
CA SER A 64 -40.45 18.74 8.80
C SER A 64 -39.96 17.72 7.76
N ASN A 65 -40.86 17.13 6.99
CA ASN A 65 -40.51 16.18 5.94
C ASN A 65 -39.70 16.86 4.83
N THR A 66 -40.10 18.07 4.42
CA THR A 66 -39.36 18.85 3.42
C THR A 66 -37.95 19.17 3.91
N GLU A 67 -37.79 19.56 5.17
CA GLU A 67 -36.47 19.82 5.79
C GLU A 67 -35.59 18.56 5.79
N GLN A 68 -36.15 17.41 6.20
CA GLN A 68 -35.44 16.12 6.17
C GLN A 68 -35.05 15.70 4.74
N LEU A 69 -35.92 15.96 3.76
CA LEU A 69 -35.62 15.67 2.37
C LEU A 69 -34.49 16.56 1.84
N GLN A 70 -34.47 17.85 2.22
CA GLN A 70 -33.37 18.75 1.86
C GLN A 70 -32.06 18.33 2.53
N SER A 71 -32.09 17.96 3.82
CA SER A 71 -30.88 17.51 4.54
C SER A 71 -30.32 16.22 3.94
N SER A 72 -31.17 15.24 3.63
CA SER A 72 -30.75 14.01 2.96
C SER A 72 -30.18 14.29 1.57
N LYS A 73 -30.78 15.22 0.82
CA LYS A 73 -30.26 15.63 -0.49
C LYS A 73 -28.89 16.29 -0.39
N SER A 74 -28.65 17.14 0.61
CA SER A 74 -27.31 17.70 0.84
C SER A 74 -26.29 16.62 1.21
N GLU A 75 -26.66 15.69 2.09
CA GLU A 75 -25.78 14.59 2.50
C GLU A 75 -25.39 13.70 1.32
N ILE A 76 -26.35 13.34 0.45
CA ILE A 76 -26.06 12.63 -0.80
C ILE A 76 -25.11 13.42 -1.69
N SER A 77 -25.28 14.74 -1.79
CA SER A 77 -24.40 15.59 -2.60
C SER A 77 -22.98 15.65 -2.05
N ASP A 78 -22.83 15.66 -0.73
CA ASP A 78 -21.53 15.73 -0.07
C ASP A 78 -20.80 14.38 -0.15
N LEU A 79 -21.51 13.26 0.07
CA LEU A 79 -20.97 11.92 -0.13
C LEU A 79 -20.53 11.69 -1.58
N ARG A 80 -21.25 12.24 -2.57
CA ARG A 80 -20.83 12.17 -3.98
C ARG A 80 -19.55 12.96 -4.25
N ARG A 81 -19.40 14.14 -3.63
CA ARG A 81 -18.15 14.94 -3.74
C ARG A 81 -16.99 14.23 -3.08
N GLU A 82 -17.22 13.64 -1.91
CA GLU A 82 -16.22 12.86 -1.19
C GLU A 82 -15.77 11.65 -2.02
N LEU A 83 -16.71 10.89 -2.58
CA LEU A 83 -16.40 9.78 -3.48
C LEU A 83 -15.53 10.23 -4.66
N GLN A 84 -15.89 11.32 -5.33
CA GLN A 84 -15.09 11.88 -6.43
C GLN A 84 -13.68 12.28 -5.98
N ASN A 85 -13.54 12.88 -4.80
CA ASN A 85 -12.23 13.22 -4.24
C ASN A 85 -11.39 11.97 -3.97
N LEU A 86 -11.98 10.92 -3.40
CA LEU A 86 -11.30 9.64 -3.17
C LEU A 86 -10.90 8.97 -4.50
N GLU A 87 -11.74 9.03 -5.53
CA GLU A 87 -11.40 8.52 -6.86
C GLU A 87 -10.19 9.25 -7.46
N ILE A 88 -10.16 10.58 -7.35
CA ILE A 88 -9.02 11.39 -7.82
C ILE A 88 -7.75 11.04 -7.04
N GLU A 89 -7.85 10.94 -5.71
CA GLU A 89 -6.72 10.55 -4.85
C GLU A 89 -6.21 9.15 -5.25
N LEU A 90 -7.10 8.19 -5.45
CA LEU A 90 -6.74 6.85 -5.91
C LEU A 90 -5.99 6.89 -7.25
N GLN A 91 -6.49 7.67 -8.23
CA GLN A 91 -5.81 7.82 -9.52
C GLN A 91 -4.43 8.49 -9.36
N SER A 92 -4.31 9.48 -8.49
CA SER A 92 -3.02 10.13 -8.19
C SER A 92 -2.02 9.13 -7.59
N GLN A 93 -2.45 8.35 -6.61
CA GLN A 93 -1.62 7.31 -5.98
C GLN A 93 -1.20 6.22 -6.97
N LEU A 94 -2.09 5.80 -7.87
CA LEU A 94 -1.75 4.85 -8.93
C LEU A 94 -0.71 5.42 -9.91
N ALA A 95 -0.84 6.70 -10.28
CA ALA A 95 0.15 7.38 -11.12
C ALA A 95 1.51 7.49 -10.42
N MET A 96 1.52 7.86 -9.13
CA MET A 96 2.73 7.92 -8.33
C MET A 96 3.41 6.55 -8.23
N LYS A 97 2.64 5.51 -7.89
CA LYS A 97 3.13 4.12 -7.87
C LYS A 97 3.79 3.74 -9.20
N LYS A 98 3.11 3.97 -10.32
CA LYS A 98 3.65 3.65 -11.65
C LYS A 98 4.97 4.39 -11.92
N SER A 99 5.05 5.67 -11.57
CA SER A 99 6.29 6.46 -11.76
C SER A 99 7.45 5.92 -10.92
N LEU A 100 7.18 5.45 -9.70
CA LEU A 100 8.18 4.84 -8.83
C LEU A 100 8.64 3.46 -9.35
N GLU A 101 7.71 2.64 -9.85
CA GLU A 101 8.04 1.36 -10.49
C GLU A 101 8.89 1.57 -11.75
N GLU A 102 8.59 2.59 -12.56
CA GLU A 102 9.37 2.94 -13.74
C GLU A 102 10.79 3.42 -13.37
N SER A 103 10.92 4.31 -12.38
CA SER A 103 12.23 4.76 -11.90
C SER A 103 13.04 3.62 -11.26
N LEU A 104 12.38 2.70 -10.56
CA LEU A 104 13.03 1.50 -10.03
C LEU A 104 13.54 0.60 -11.17
N ALA A 105 12.73 0.37 -12.20
CA ALA A 105 13.13 -0.43 -13.36
C ALA A 105 14.29 0.22 -14.14
N GLU A 106 14.27 1.54 -14.33
CA GLU A 106 15.33 2.31 -14.96
C GLU A 106 16.65 2.18 -14.18
N THR A 107 16.62 2.45 -12.87
CA THR A 107 17.81 2.33 -12.01
C THR A 107 18.36 0.91 -11.97
N GLN A 108 17.49 -0.11 -11.87
CA GLN A 108 17.92 -1.51 -11.96
C GLN A 108 18.57 -1.84 -13.31
N GLY A 109 18.00 -1.34 -14.41
CA GLY A 109 18.56 -1.47 -15.75
C GLY A 109 19.95 -0.85 -15.86
N ASP A 110 20.11 0.37 -15.35
CA ASP A 110 21.39 1.09 -15.36
C ASP A 110 22.45 0.35 -14.54
N TYR A 111 22.13 -0.11 -13.33
CA TYR A 111 23.07 -0.87 -12.51
C TYR A 111 23.43 -2.22 -13.13
N CYS A 112 22.47 -2.90 -13.77
CA CYS A 112 22.74 -4.13 -14.51
C CYS A 112 23.71 -3.86 -15.68
N GLY A 113 23.52 -2.77 -16.42
CA GLY A 113 24.41 -2.34 -17.49
C GLY A 113 25.82 -2.02 -17.00
N GLN A 114 25.93 -1.25 -15.90
CA GLN A 114 27.22 -0.93 -15.28
C GLN A 114 27.94 -2.19 -14.79
N LEU A 115 27.23 -3.11 -14.15
CA LEU A 115 27.79 -4.36 -13.68
C LEU A 115 28.29 -5.22 -14.85
N SER A 116 27.50 -5.32 -15.92
CA SER A 116 27.90 -6.04 -17.13
C SER A 116 29.16 -5.45 -17.77
N GLN A 117 29.27 -4.12 -17.83
CA GLN A 117 30.46 -3.44 -18.34
C GLN A 117 31.70 -3.73 -17.48
N VAL A 118 31.56 -3.67 -16.15
CA VAL A 118 32.67 -3.99 -15.23
C VAL A 118 33.08 -5.45 -15.34
N GLN A 119 32.12 -6.37 -15.47
CA GLN A 119 32.40 -7.80 -15.67
C GLN A 119 33.13 -8.06 -16.99
N GLN A 120 32.78 -7.37 -18.08
CA GLN A 120 33.49 -7.46 -19.35
C GLN A 120 34.95 -7.00 -19.19
N LEU A 121 35.17 -5.82 -18.59
CA LEU A 121 36.51 -5.31 -18.35
C LEU A 121 37.35 -6.25 -17.46
N ALA A 122 36.74 -6.84 -16.43
CA ALA A 122 37.39 -7.83 -15.59
C ALA A 122 37.80 -9.07 -16.40
N GLY A 123 36.90 -9.59 -17.26
CA GLY A 123 37.20 -10.72 -18.14
C GLY A 123 38.35 -10.42 -19.12
N ASP A 124 38.35 -9.25 -19.75
CA ASP A 124 39.42 -8.83 -20.66
C ASP A 124 40.79 -8.75 -19.94
N LEU A 125 40.80 -8.23 -18.71
CA LEU A 125 42.01 -8.17 -17.87
C LEU A 125 42.49 -9.55 -17.42
N GLU A 126 41.57 -10.45 -17.08
CA GLU A 126 41.88 -11.85 -16.74
C GLU A 126 42.51 -12.58 -17.93
N GLU A 127 41.98 -12.38 -19.14
CA GLU A 127 42.54 -12.95 -20.37
C GLU A 127 43.94 -12.41 -20.65
N GLN A 128 44.13 -11.08 -20.57
CA GLN A 128 45.46 -10.46 -20.74
C GLN A 128 46.48 -10.99 -19.73
N LEU A 129 46.06 -11.15 -18.47
CA LEU A 129 46.92 -11.68 -17.42
C LEU A 129 47.30 -13.14 -17.71
N GLN A 130 46.34 -13.96 -18.15
CA GLN A 130 46.61 -15.34 -18.54
C GLN A 130 47.59 -15.42 -19.72
N GLN A 131 47.43 -14.54 -20.72
CA GLN A 131 48.34 -14.45 -21.86
C GLN A 131 49.77 -14.10 -21.42
N VAL A 132 49.94 -13.06 -20.60
CA VAL A 132 51.26 -12.65 -20.09
C VAL A 132 51.92 -13.75 -19.26
N ARG A 133 51.15 -14.49 -18.45
CA ARG A 133 51.67 -15.65 -17.71
C ARG A 133 52.18 -16.74 -18.66
N ALA A 134 51.40 -17.09 -19.68
CA ALA A 134 51.81 -18.10 -20.67
C ALA A 134 53.08 -17.67 -21.43
N ASP A 135 53.18 -16.40 -21.81
CA ASP A 135 54.36 -15.85 -22.47
C ASP A 135 55.58 -15.86 -21.53
N ALA A 136 55.42 -15.52 -20.25
CA ALA A 136 56.49 -15.58 -19.25
C ALA A 136 57.00 -17.02 -19.02
N GLU A 137 56.09 -18.00 -18.92
CA GLU A 137 56.44 -19.42 -18.80
C GLU A 137 57.22 -19.89 -20.03
N ARG A 138 56.77 -19.50 -21.23
CA ARG A 138 57.46 -19.81 -22.50
C ARG A 138 58.86 -19.20 -22.52
N GLN A 139 59.01 -17.93 -22.16
CA GLN A 139 60.30 -17.25 -22.11
C GLN A 139 61.23 -17.89 -21.08
N SER A 140 60.71 -18.30 -19.92
CA SER A 140 61.48 -19.01 -18.91
C SER A 140 62.02 -20.35 -19.43
N ALA A 141 61.20 -21.11 -20.17
CA ALA A 141 61.62 -22.37 -20.78
C ALA A 141 62.71 -22.17 -21.85
N GLU A 142 62.57 -21.12 -22.68
CA GLU A 142 63.58 -20.76 -23.68
C GLU A 142 64.89 -20.31 -23.02
N HIS A 143 64.81 -19.52 -21.94
CA HIS A 143 65.97 -19.11 -21.18
C HIS A 143 66.71 -20.30 -20.58
N GLN A 144 65.99 -21.26 -20.00
CA GLN A 144 66.60 -22.48 -19.46
C GLN A 144 67.30 -23.29 -20.56
N ARG A 145 66.69 -23.39 -21.76
CA ARG A 145 67.32 -24.05 -22.91
C ARG A 145 68.61 -23.34 -23.31
N LEU A 146 68.62 -22.01 -23.34
CA LEU A 146 69.80 -21.23 -23.68
C LEU A 146 70.92 -21.40 -22.63
N LEU A 147 70.57 -21.42 -21.34
CA LEU A 147 71.51 -21.70 -20.25
C LEU A 147 72.14 -23.08 -20.40
N ASN A 148 71.36 -24.11 -20.75
CA ASN A 148 71.89 -25.45 -20.99
C ASN A 148 72.88 -25.48 -22.16
N VAL A 149 72.58 -24.78 -23.26
CA VAL A 149 73.50 -24.66 -24.41
C VAL A 149 74.77 -23.91 -24.01
N LYS A 150 74.64 -22.81 -23.27
CA LYS A 150 75.78 -22.03 -22.75
C LYS A 150 76.69 -22.92 -21.89
N ALA A 151 76.14 -23.65 -20.92
CA ALA A 151 76.91 -24.53 -20.05
C ALA A 151 77.67 -25.60 -20.85
N ARG A 152 77.03 -26.18 -21.88
CA ARG A 152 77.70 -27.13 -22.79
C ARG A 152 78.85 -26.48 -23.56
N LEU A 153 78.66 -25.28 -24.10
CA LEU A 153 79.73 -24.56 -24.82
C LEU A 153 80.89 -24.17 -23.89
N GLU A 154 80.61 -23.77 -22.65
CA GLU A 154 81.64 -23.50 -21.65
C GLU A 154 82.48 -24.74 -21.35
N MET A 155 81.85 -25.92 -21.26
CA MET A 155 82.57 -27.20 -21.14
C MET A 155 83.44 -27.49 -22.38
N GLU A 156 82.91 -27.30 -23.59
CA GLU A 156 83.66 -27.50 -24.84
C GLU A 156 84.88 -26.55 -24.91
N ILE A 157 84.74 -25.28 -24.52
CA ILE A 157 85.86 -24.34 -24.46
C ILE A 157 86.92 -24.78 -23.44
N GLU A 158 86.50 -25.27 -22.28
CA GLU A 158 87.40 -25.73 -21.23
C GLU A 158 88.20 -26.96 -21.67
N THR A 159 87.57 -27.91 -22.36
CA THR A 159 88.29 -29.05 -22.94
C THR A 159 89.25 -28.61 -24.05
N TYR A 160 88.86 -27.67 -24.91
CA TYR A 160 89.76 -27.11 -25.91
C TYR A 160 90.99 -26.42 -25.26
N ARG A 161 90.82 -25.70 -24.16
CA ARG A 161 91.94 -25.10 -23.41
C ARG A 161 92.91 -26.14 -22.87
N ARG A 162 92.42 -27.19 -22.19
CA ARG A 162 93.28 -28.28 -21.68
C ARG A 162 94.08 -28.98 -22.78
N LEU A 163 93.45 -29.24 -23.94
CA LEU A 163 94.13 -29.84 -25.08
C LEU A 163 95.24 -28.93 -25.65
N LEU A 164 95.03 -27.61 -25.66
CA LEU A 164 96.02 -26.61 -26.09
C LEU A 164 97.17 -26.44 -25.08
N GLU A 165 96.90 -26.61 -23.78
CA GLU A 165 97.89 -26.52 -22.69
C GLU A 165 98.76 -27.78 -22.55
N GLY A 166 98.44 -28.87 -23.27
CA GLY A 166 99.26 -30.08 -23.36
C GLY A 166 98.96 -31.15 -22.31
N GLU A 167 97.86 -31.04 -21.55
CA GLU A 167 97.46 -32.01 -20.51
C GLU A 167 96.74 -33.27 -21.05
N ALA A 168 96.97 -33.67 -22.31
CA ALA A 168 96.22 -34.76 -22.96
C ALA A 168 96.75 -36.18 -22.69
N GLU A 169 97.80 -36.34 -21.88
CA GLU A 169 98.33 -37.67 -21.50
C GLU A 169 97.95 -38.04 -20.08
N GLY A 170 96.69 -38.45 -19.90
CA GLY A 170 96.25 -39.21 -18.72
C GLY A 170 95.25 -38.50 -17.80
N ALA A 171 94.01 -38.36 -18.24
CA ALA A 171 92.88 -38.15 -17.34
C ALA A 171 91.64 -38.85 -17.88
N GLU A 172 91.18 -39.85 -17.12
CA GLU A 172 89.91 -40.55 -17.32
C GLU A 172 88.76 -39.53 -17.45
N PHE A 173 87.85 -39.77 -18.41
CA PHE A 173 86.63 -38.99 -18.57
C PHE A 173 85.79 -39.09 -17.30
N ASP A 174 85.88 -38.09 -16.42
CA ASP A 174 85.01 -38.02 -15.24
C ASP A 174 83.61 -37.56 -15.63
N GLU A 175 82.75 -38.55 -15.87
CA GLU A 175 81.31 -38.48 -16.08
C GLU A 175 80.58 -37.72 -14.93
N SER A 176 81.23 -37.46 -13.79
CA SER A 176 80.64 -36.80 -12.62
C SER A 176 80.29 -35.32 -12.82
N LEU A 177 80.92 -34.62 -13.78
CA LEU A 177 80.60 -33.22 -14.09
C LEU A 177 79.22 -33.06 -14.77
N LEU A 178 78.63 -34.13 -15.32
CA LEU A 178 77.32 -34.10 -15.99
C LEU A 178 76.15 -33.91 -15.00
N VAL A 179 76.32 -34.25 -13.72
CA VAL A 179 75.22 -34.30 -12.75
C VAL A 179 75.01 -32.98 -11.99
N LEU A 180 76.05 -32.15 -11.88
CA LEU A 180 76.00 -30.94 -11.03
C LEU A 180 75.24 -29.77 -11.66
N SER A 181 75.09 -29.73 -12.99
CA SER A 181 74.45 -28.59 -13.66
C SER A 181 72.92 -28.65 -13.70
N ASN A 182 72.30 -29.78 -13.34
CA ASN A 182 70.84 -29.98 -13.40
C ASN A 182 70.10 -29.65 -12.09
N LYS A 183 70.80 -29.17 -11.04
CA LYS A 183 70.21 -28.96 -9.70
C LYS A 183 70.09 -27.49 -9.30
N SER A 184 69.67 -26.62 -10.21
CA SER A 184 69.25 -25.26 -9.86
C SER A 184 67.76 -25.04 -10.15
N GLN A 185 66.99 -25.11 -9.05
CA GLN A 185 65.72 -24.40 -8.80
C GLN A 185 64.54 -24.63 -9.76
N ALA A 186 63.82 -25.73 -9.53
CA ALA A 186 62.36 -25.72 -9.60
C ALA A 186 61.80 -25.59 -8.17
N GLY A 187 62.01 -24.43 -7.55
CA GLY A 187 61.30 -24.05 -6.32
C GLY A 187 59.98 -23.42 -6.68
N SER A 188 58.99 -24.22 -7.07
CA SER A 188 57.60 -23.75 -7.10
C SER A 188 57.01 -23.93 -5.71
N ILE A 189 56.60 -22.80 -5.14
CA ILE A 189 55.86 -22.68 -3.89
C ILE A 189 54.48 -23.30 -4.12
N ASP A 190 54.31 -24.57 -3.78
CA ASP A 190 52.98 -25.15 -3.54
C ASP A 190 52.71 -25.05 -2.03
N SER A 191 52.13 -23.92 -1.64
CA SER A 191 51.65 -23.69 -0.29
C SER A 191 50.37 -24.50 -0.05
N SER A 192 50.46 -25.47 0.86
CA SER A 192 49.35 -25.90 1.74
C SER A 192 48.23 -26.74 1.11
N LYS A 193 48.46 -28.06 0.98
CA LYS A 193 47.41 -29.08 1.19
C LYS A 193 47.35 -29.44 2.68
N ASP A 194 46.67 -28.58 3.45
CA ASP A 194 46.24 -28.90 4.81
C ASP A 194 44.85 -29.55 4.74
N PRO A 195 44.65 -30.81 5.16
CA PRO A 195 43.38 -31.52 5.03
C PRO A 195 42.27 -31.04 6.00
N HIS A 196 42.47 -29.89 6.67
CA HIS A 196 41.56 -29.35 7.68
C HIS A 196 41.26 -27.85 7.51
N LYS A 197 41.37 -27.31 6.29
CA LYS A 197 41.08 -25.89 6.06
C LYS A 197 39.58 -25.63 6.21
N THR A 198 39.15 -25.10 7.35
CA THR A 198 37.76 -24.71 7.58
C THR A 198 37.52 -23.28 7.10
N ARG A 199 36.43 -23.08 6.36
CA ARG A 199 35.92 -21.75 5.99
C ARG A 199 34.73 -21.43 6.87
N LYS A 200 34.79 -20.28 7.55
CA LYS A 200 33.65 -19.74 8.30
C LYS A 200 32.80 -18.87 7.38
N ILE A 201 31.54 -19.23 7.21
CA ILE A 201 30.58 -18.46 6.44
C ILE A 201 29.70 -17.70 7.44
N LYS A 202 29.70 -16.37 7.35
CA LYS A 202 28.81 -15.50 8.14
C LYS A 202 27.66 -15.05 7.26
N THR A 203 26.47 -15.58 7.51
CA THR A 203 25.25 -15.17 6.84
C THR A 203 24.51 -14.18 7.74
N ILE A 204 24.30 -12.96 7.24
CA ILE A 204 23.56 -11.92 7.94
C ILE A 204 22.15 -11.90 7.37
N VAL A 205 21.16 -12.25 8.19
CA VAL A 205 19.75 -12.14 7.84
C VAL A 205 19.21 -10.83 8.42
N GLN A 206 18.71 -9.95 7.56
CA GLN A 206 18.10 -8.68 7.95
C GLN A 206 16.62 -8.70 7.59
N GLU A 207 15.78 -8.31 8.54
CA GLU A 207 14.36 -8.04 8.29
C GLU A 207 14.16 -6.53 8.21
N VAL A 208 13.69 -6.06 7.05
CA VAL A 208 13.52 -4.64 6.74
C VAL A 208 12.04 -4.35 6.55
N VAL A 209 11.50 -3.43 7.34
CA VAL A 209 10.12 -2.93 7.22
C VAL A 209 10.19 -1.43 7.03
N ASN A 210 9.56 -0.91 5.97
CA ASN A 210 9.57 0.51 5.60
C ASN A 210 10.96 1.14 5.43
N GLY A 211 11.96 0.35 5.00
CA GLY A 211 13.32 0.84 4.76
C GLY A 211 14.19 0.96 6.01
N GLU A 212 13.67 0.66 7.21
CA GLU A 212 14.45 0.55 8.44
C GLU A 212 14.67 -0.92 8.81
N VAL A 213 15.91 -1.24 9.20
CA VAL A 213 16.30 -2.60 9.63
C VAL A 213 15.76 -2.81 11.04
N VAL A 214 14.67 -3.57 11.17
CA VAL A 214 13.99 -3.84 12.44
C VAL A 214 14.57 -5.05 13.19
N SER A 215 15.28 -5.93 12.49
CA SER A 215 15.96 -7.08 13.09
C SER A 215 17.19 -7.48 12.27
N SER A 216 18.29 -7.82 12.95
CA SER A 216 19.50 -8.36 12.33
C SER A 216 20.01 -9.55 13.14
N GLN A 217 20.12 -10.71 12.48
CA GLN A 217 20.65 -11.93 13.08
C GLN A 217 21.80 -12.49 12.25
N ILE A 218 22.93 -12.73 12.92
CA ILE A 218 24.13 -13.29 12.31
C ILE A 218 24.18 -14.78 12.63
N GLN A 219 24.20 -15.62 11.60
CA GLN A 219 24.48 -17.06 11.73
C GLN A 219 25.87 -17.35 11.17
N GLU A 220 26.71 -17.97 11.99
CA GLU A 220 28.06 -18.41 11.62
C GLU A 220 28.06 -19.93 11.49
N THR A 221 28.34 -20.42 10.28
CA THR A 221 28.48 -21.85 10.00
C THR A 221 29.90 -22.13 9.53
N GLU A 222 30.53 -23.14 10.13
CA GLU A 222 31.86 -23.59 9.73
C GLU A 222 31.73 -24.82 8.83
N GLU A 223 32.30 -24.73 7.63
CA GLU A 223 32.37 -25.83 6.67
C GLU A 223 33.83 -26.21 6.45
N GLN A 224 34.11 -27.51 6.39
CA GLN A 224 35.45 -28.04 6.13
C GLN A 224 35.62 -28.15 4.61
N ILE A 225 36.65 -27.49 4.04
CA ILE A 225 36.94 -27.50 2.59
C ILE A 225 37.76 -28.74 2.22
#